data_AF-A0A959ZE80-F1
#
_entry.id   AF-A0A959ZE80-F1
#
_cell.length_a   1.000
_cell.length_b   1.000
_cell.length_c   1.000
_cell.angle_alpha   90.00
_cell.angle_beta   90.00
_cell.angle_gamma   90.00
#
_symmetry.space_group_name_H-M   'P 1'
#
loop_
_entity.id
_entity.type
_entity.pdbx_description
1 polymer ?
#
loop_
_entity_poly.entity_id
_entity_poly.type
_entity_poly.pdbx_seq_one_letter_code
_entity_poly.pdbx_strand_id
1 'polypeptide(L)'
;MSLIDTFGLRDVGPDGGIGQAEMVADRIVDFISQAERSLVLALYDIRLPDPVGSTVADAFRAAAERGVKIRLAYNDVPADPDAGNFLPAVHPPPETNPEILAKLPIETKPVSGIPDLMHHKYMVRDEAAVWTGSANWSVYSWTRQENVLAVIEQGEVAREYLENFEVLWETGKVELSGHGDPNPIRVGDATVRVWFTPGHGEALAQRISSKLGSARQRIRIASPVLTSGPILGTLAELAGINDLDIAGVVDEPQTDRVYEQWATTGSKWKIPLLTRVIETLPFNGKRSVPWGTGAVRDFMHAKVT
;
A
#
# COMPACT_ATOMS: atom_id res chain seq x y z
N MET A 1 15.66 -18.59 10.88
CA MET A 1 14.41 -17.78 10.83
C MET A 1 14.16 -17.39 9.39
N SER A 2 12.89 -17.28 8.98
CA SER A 2 12.56 -16.76 7.64
C SER A 2 13.00 -15.31 7.54
N LEU A 3 13.70 -14.93 6.47
CA LEU A 3 14.11 -13.54 6.21
C LEU A 3 12.98 -12.69 5.62
N ILE A 4 11.87 -13.33 5.22
CA ILE A 4 10.63 -12.68 4.80
C ILE A 4 9.50 -13.31 5.61
N ASP A 5 8.83 -12.50 6.43
CA ASP A 5 7.55 -12.85 7.04
C ASP A 5 6.44 -12.11 6.31
N THR A 6 5.35 -12.80 5.96
CA THR A 6 4.19 -12.20 5.30
C THR A 6 2.92 -12.63 6.00
N PHE A 7 1.99 -11.70 6.20
CA PHE A 7 0.70 -12.01 6.77
C PHE A 7 -0.40 -11.17 6.12
N GLY A 8 -1.61 -11.72 6.11
CA GLY A 8 -2.78 -11.10 5.51
C GLY A 8 -3.76 -10.62 6.56
N LEU A 9 -4.39 -9.49 6.31
CA LEU A 9 -5.56 -9.03 7.06
C LEU A 9 -6.82 -9.32 6.25
N ARG A 10 -7.94 -9.52 6.95
CA ARG A 10 -9.25 -9.74 6.34
C ARG A 10 -10.23 -8.70 6.86
N ASP A 11 -11.30 -8.48 6.10
CA ASP A 11 -12.48 -7.82 6.64
C ASP A 11 -13.19 -8.76 7.62
N VAL A 12 -13.06 -8.43 8.90
CA VAL A 12 -13.64 -9.17 10.04
C VAL A 12 -14.72 -8.36 10.76
N GLY A 13 -15.09 -7.20 10.20
CA GLY A 13 -16.02 -6.27 10.81
C GLY A 13 -15.51 -5.61 12.10
N PRO A 14 -16.29 -4.70 12.70
CA PRO A 14 -15.89 -3.96 13.89
C PRO A 14 -15.90 -4.85 15.16
N ASP A 15 -16.90 -5.72 15.28
CA ASP A 15 -17.13 -6.53 16.49
C ASP A 15 -16.18 -7.73 16.61
N GLY A 16 -15.59 -8.17 15.49
CA GLY A 16 -14.53 -9.20 15.43
C GLY A 16 -13.14 -8.64 15.13
N GLY A 17 -13.03 -7.33 14.89
CA GLY A 17 -11.81 -6.70 14.39
C GLY A 17 -10.77 -6.36 15.42
N ILE A 18 -11.16 -6.15 16.68
CA ILE A 18 -10.23 -5.63 17.70
C ILE A 18 -9.03 -6.55 17.92
N GLY A 19 -9.22 -7.87 17.97
CA GLY A 19 -8.13 -8.82 18.10
C GLY A 19 -7.18 -8.84 16.89
N GLN A 20 -7.69 -8.61 15.67
CA GLN A 20 -6.83 -8.45 14.49
C GLN A 20 -6.04 -7.14 14.55
N ALA A 21 -6.67 -6.05 15.02
CA ALA A 21 -5.99 -4.77 15.19
C ALA A 21 -4.92 -4.81 16.30
N GLU A 22 -5.19 -5.47 17.42
CA GLU A 22 -4.23 -5.72 18.50
C GLU A 22 -3.06 -6.58 17.99
N MET A 23 -3.34 -7.65 17.25
CA MET A 23 -2.28 -8.47 16.64
C MET A 23 -1.37 -7.67 15.70
N VAL A 24 -1.92 -6.74 14.91
CA VAL A 24 -1.11 -5.85 14.06
C VAL A 24 -0.30 -4.89 14.93
N ALA A 25 -0.90 -4.33 15.98
CA ALA A 25 -0.23 -3.44 16.92
C ALA A 25 0.96 -4.13 17.60
N ASP A 26 0.76 -5.34 18.13
CA ASP A 26 1.79 -6.13 18.80
C ASP A 26 2.97 -6.42 17.87
N ARG A 27 2.70 -6.77 16.60
CA ARG A 27 3.74 -6.96 15.60
C ARG A 27 4.53 -5.69 15.28
N ILE A 28 3.85 -4.52 15.27
CA ILE A 28 4.52 -3.21 15.12
C ILE A 28 5.38 -2.93 16.36
N VAL A 29 4.87 -3.17 17.56
CA VAL A 29 5.61 -3.03 18.83
C VAL A 29 6.85 -3.92 18.82
N ASP A 30 6.73 -5.18 18.42
CA ASP A 30 7.84 -6.12 18.29
C ASP A 30 8.89 -5.64 17.28
N PHE A 31 8.46 -5.05 16.15
CA PHE A 31 9.39 -4.50 15.17
C PHE A 31 10.14 -3.28 15.72
N ILE A 32 9.45 -2.37 16.40
CA ILE A 32 10.01 -1.15 17.01
C ILE A 32 10.92 -1.49 18.20
N SER A 33 10.58 -2.49 19.00
CA SER A 33 11.35 -2.86 20.19
C SER A 33 12.77 -3.34 19.86
N GLN A 34 12.94 -3.92 18.67
CA GLN A 34 14.23 -4.37 18.14
C GLN A 34 15.10 -3.23 17.61
N ALA A 35 14.59 -2.00 17.51
CA ALA A 35 15.36 -0.87 17.01
C ALA A 35 16.43 -0.44 18.03
N GLU A 36 17.66 -0.30 17.55
CA GLU A 36 18.83 0.12 18.34
C GLU A 36 19.30 1.54 18.00
N ARG A 37 19.17 1.98 16.74
CA ARG A 37 19.73 3.24 16.24
C ARG A 37 18.70 4.14 15.61
N SER A 38 17.88 3.62 14.70
CA SER A 38 16.96 4.43 13.90
C SER A 38 15.69 3.70 13.47
N LEU A 39 14.63 4.51 13.36
CA LEU A 39 13.38 4.18 12.70
C LEU A 39 13.05 5.31 11.72
N VAL A 40 12.77 4.97 10.47
CA VAL A 40 12.16 5.90 9.52
C VAL A 40 10.84 5.36 9.02
N LEU A 41 9.85 6.22 8.89
CA LEU A 41 8.48 5.86 8.52
C LEU A 41 7.98 6.76 7.40
N ALA A 42 7.40 6.17 6.35
CA ALA A 42 6.63 6.90 5.35
C ALA A 42 5.20 6.34 5.35
N LEU A 43 4.26 7.11 5.90
CA LEU A 43 2.88 6.68 6.13
C LEU A 43 1.87 7.62 5.46
N TYR A 44 1.07 7.06 4.58
CA TYR A 44 -0.01 7.77 3.90
C TYR A 44 -1.15 8.21 4.84
N ASP A 45 -1.51 7.37 5.80
CA ASP A 45 -2.70 7.55 6.62
C ASP A 45 -2.49 6.93 8.00
N ILE A 46 -2.66 7.77 9.03
CA ILE A 46 -2.43 7.46 10.44
C ILE A 46 -3.66 7.85 11.25
N ARG A 47 -4.48 6.87 11.61
CA ARG A 47 -5.72 7.02 12.38
C ARG A 47 -5.94 5.80 13.27
N LEU A 48 -5.14 5.73 14.33
CA LEU A 48 -5.20 4.67 15.33
C LEU A 48 -5.89 5.22 16.60
N PRO A 49 -7.17 4.91 16.83
CA PRO A 49 -7.83 5.22 18.09
C PRO A 49 -7.33 4.30 19.20
N ASP A 50 -7.58 4.70 20.45
CA ASP A 50 -7.32 3.84 21.60
C ASP A 50 -8.23 2.60 21.60
N PRO A 51 -7.75 1.47 22.16
CA PRO A 51 -6.47 1.29 22.88
C PRO A 51 -5.25 1.06 21.96
N VAL A 52 -5.48 0.69 20.71
CA VAL A 52 -4.41 0.31 19.76
C VAL A 52 -3.45 1.48 19.48
N GLY A 53 -3.99 2.70 19.35
CA GLY A 53 -3.20 3.92 19.19
C GLY A 53 -2.21 4.14 20.34
N SER A 54 -2.69 4.09 21.59
CA SER A 54 -1.84 4.18 22.77
C SER A 54 -0.71 3.14 22.81
N THR A 55 -1.01 1.89 22.43
CA THR A 55 -0.03 0.78 22.41
C THR A 55 1.13 1.07 21.45
N VAL A 56 0.82 1.50 20.22
CA VAL A 56 1.85 1.86 19.23
C VAL A 56 2.61 3.13 19.63
N ALA A 57 1.91 4.11 20.21
CA ALA A 57 2.51 5.35 20.71
C ALA A 57 3.53 5.07 21.83
N ASP A 58 3.22 4.17 22.76
CA ASP A 58 4.11 3.78 23.85
C ASP A 58 5.37 3.07 23.34
N ALA A 59 5.26 2.26 22.27
CA ALA A 59 6.44 1.65 21.64
C ALA A 59 7.41 2.70 21.08
N PHE A 60 6.90 3.75 20.43
CA PHE A 60 7.76 4.85 19.96
C PHE A 60 8.38 5.64 21.12
N ARG A 61 7.63 5.90 22.19
CA ARG A 61 8.18 6.55 23.40
C ARG A 61 9.31 5.71 23.99
N ALA A 62 9.09 4.42 24.17
CA ALA A 62 10.10 3.51 24.69
C ALA A 62 11.33 3.43 23.77
N ALA A 63 11.16 3.48 22.45
CA ALA A 63 12.29 3.53 21.51
C ALA A 63 13.09 4.83 21.63
N ALA A 64 12.41 5.97 21.70
CA ALA A 64 13.05 7.27 21.90
C ALA A 64 13.79 7.35 23.24
N GLU A 65 13.23 6.79 24.32
CA GLU A 65 13.89 6.69 25.64
C GLU A 65 15.19 5.86 25.60
N ARG A 66 15.26 4.84 24.72
CA ARG A 66 16.50 4.09 24.44
C ARG A 66 17.49 4.87 23.57
N GLY A 67 17.12 6.05 23.07
CA GLY A 67 17.96 6.88 22.20
C GLY A 67 17.83 6.57 20.70
N VAL A 68 16.83 5.79 20.29
CA VAL A 68 16.54 5.52 18.88
C VAL A 68 16.07 6.81 18.21
N LYS A 69 16.67 7.16 17.06
CA LYS A 69 16.24 8.32 16.25
C LYS A 69 15.04 7.95 15.40
N ILE A 70 13.96 8.72 15.47
CA ILE A 70 12.70 8.38 14.81
C ILE A 70 12.26 9.53 13.91
N ARG A 71 12.10 9.24 12.61
CA ARG A 71 11.62 10.20 11.60
C ARG A 71 10.36 9.67 10.91
N LEU A 72 9.33 10.51 10.79
CA LEU A 72 8.06 10.19 10.16
C LEU A 72 7.71 11.19 9.06
N ALA A 73 7.75 10.74 7.81
CA ALA A 73 7.13 11.43 6.69
C ALA A 73 5.66 11.00 6.57
N TYR A 74 4.75 11.97 6.50
CA TYR A 74 3.31 11.68 6.36
C TYR A 74 2.68 12.48 5.23
N ASN A 75 1.64 11.89 4.63
CA ASN A 75 0.92 12.55 3.54
C ASN A 75 0.05 13.66 4.14
N ASP A 76 0.25 14.87 3.64
CA ASP A 76 -0.52 16.05 4.00
C ASP A 76 -1.29 16.53 2.78
N VAL A 77 -2.61 16.63 2.90
CA VAL A 77 -3.46 17.13 1.83
C VAL A 77 -4.19 18.35 2.35
N PRO A 78 -4.09 19.50 1.66
CA PRO A 78 -4.81 20.70 2.04
C PRO A 78 -6.31 20.44 2.18
N ALA A 79 -6.96 21.15 3.10
CA ALA A 79 -8.41 21.08 3.33
C ALA A 79 -9.27 21.49 2.12
N ASP A 80 -8.66 22.00 1.04
CA ASP A 80 -9.32 22.39 -0.21
C ASP A 80 -8.85 21.48 -1.38
N PRO A 81 -9.65 20.47 -1.77
CA PRO A 81 -9.36 19.57 -2.89
C PRO A 81 -9.35 20.25 -4.28
N ASP A 82 -9.87 21.48 -4.41
CA ASP A 82 -10.03 22.17 -5.69
C ASP A 82 -8.84 23.08 -6.04
N ALA A 83 -7.79 23.14 -5.20
CA ALA A 83 -6.63 24.01 -5.39
C ALA A 83 -5.70 23.66 -6.58
N GLY A 84 -6.01 22.62 -7.37
CA GLY A 84 -5.32 22.39 -8.64
C GLY A 84 -5.75 21.10 -9.33
N ASN A 85 -6.51 21.23 -10.43
CA ASN A 85 -6.81 20.21 -11.46
C ASN A 85 -6.62 18.74 -11.02
N PHE A 86 -7.28 18.35 -9.93
CA PHE A 86 -7.28 16.98 -9.46
C PHE A 86 -8.18 16.19 -10.42
N LEU A 87 -7.61 15.25 -11.17
CA LEU A 87 -8.39 14.07 -11.52
C LEU A 87 -8.61 13.38 -10.18
N PRO A 88 -9.85 13.28 -9.67
CA PRO A 88 -10.05 12.69 -8.36
C PRO A 88 -9.45 11.29 -8.41
N ALA A 89 -8.43 11.05 -7.58
CA ALA A 89 -8.16 9.69 -7.16
C ALA A 89 -9.52 9.09 -6.76
N VAL A 90 -9.76 7.83 -7.08
CA VAL A 90 -11.08 7.18 -6.86
C VAL A 90 -11.59 7.39 -5.42
N HIS A 91 -10.69 7.72 -4.48
CA HIS A 91 -10.97 8.21 -3.13
C HIS A 91 -10.09 9.43 -2.77
N PRO A 92 -10.63 10.53 -2.23
CA PRO A 92 -9.83 11.60 -1.65
C PRO A 92 -9.04 11.08 -0.44
N PRO A 93 -7.84 11.62 -0.21
CA PRO A 93 -6.97 11.21 0.88
C PRO A 93 -7.61 11.51 2.24
N PRO A 94 -7.43 10.64 3.24
CA PRO A 94 -7.88 10.90 4.60
C PRO A 94 -7.00 11.94 5.31
N GLU A 95 -7.62 12.73 6.19
CA GLU A 95 -6.92 13.65 7.09
C GLU A 95 -6.16 12.88 8.17
N THR A 96 -4.84 13.11 8.27
CA THR A 96 -4.02 12.66 9.40
C THR A 96 -4.45 13.41 10.66
N ASN A 97 -4.45 12.78 11.84
CA ASN A 97 -4.67 13.49 13.11
C ASN A 97 -3.32 13.92 13.72
N PRO A 98 -2.85 15.15 13.46
CA PRO A 98 -1.52 15.61 13.87
C PRO A 98 -1.34 15.76 15.39
N GLU A 99 -2.41 15.83 16.18
CA GLU A 99 -2.31 16.11 17.62
C GLU A 99 -1.69 14.96 18.43
N ILE A 100 -1.83 13.72 17.98
CA ILE A 100 -1.21 12.56 18.62
C ILE A 100 0.28 12.48 18.23
N LEU A 101 0.60 12.77 16.96
CA LEU A 101 1.98 12.79 16.45
C LEU A 101 2.81 13.88 17.11
N ALA A 102 2.22 15.07 17.33
CA ALA A 102 2.88 16.19 18.00
C ALA A 102 3.28 15.91 19.47
N LYS A 103 2.69 14.88 20.09
CA LYS A 103 3.00 14.47 21.48
C LYS A 103 4.04 13.36 21.55
N LEU A 104 4.46 12.80 20.41
CA LEU A 104 5.50 11.78 20.36
C LEU A 104 6.88 12.44 20.25
N PRO A 105 7.91 11.87 20.90
CA PRO A 105 9.29 12.35 20.79
C PRO A 105 9.92 11.93 19.45
N ILE A 106 9.28 12.27 18.34
CA ILE A 106 9.67 11.88 16.97
C ILE A 106 9.75 13.11 16.07
N GLU A 107 10.66 13.09 15.11
CA GLU A 107 10.72 14.12 14.08
C GLU A 107 9.66 13.82 13.01
N THR A 108 8.87 14.81 12.62
CA THR A 108 7.82 14.63 11.60
C THR A 108 7.98 15.60 10.44
N LYS A 109 7.69 15.14 9.22
CA LYS A 109 7.65 16.00 8.02
C LYS A 109 6.38 15.75 7.20
N PRO A 110 5.55 16.77 6.95
CA PRO A 110 4.49 16.67 5.96
C PRO A 110 5.07 16.59 4.55
N VAL A 111 4.48 15.74 3.72
CA VAL A 111 4.74 15.64 2.28
C VAL A 111 3.46 16.02 1.57
N SER A 112 3.52 17.05 0.72
CA SER A 112 2.35 17.52 -0.03
C SER A 112 1.80 16.38 -0.88
N GLY A 113 0.52 16.07 -0.70
CA GLY A 113 -0.23 15.14 -1.54
C GLY A 113 -0.67 15.74 -2.89
N ILE A 114 -0.27 16.98 -3.17
CA ILE A 114 -0.56 17.70 -4.42
C ILE A 114 0.77 18.01 -5.14
N PRO A 115 0.91 17.66 -6.43
CA PRO A 115 -0.05 16.94 -7.28
C PRO A 115 -0.08 15.41 -7.05
N ASP A 116 0.92 14.86 -6.37
CA ASP A 116 1.11 13.42 -6.19
C ASP A 116 0.92 13.02 -4.72
N LEU A 117 0.06 12.04 -4.47
CA LEU A 117 -0.16 11.50 -3.12
C LEU A 117 1.06 10.69 -2.64
N MET A 118 1.53 10.94 -1.40
CA MET A 118 2.53 10.10 -0.75
C MET A 118 1.87 8.83 -0.22
N HIS A 119 1.60 7.87 -1.11
CA HIS A 119 0.81 6.67 -0.81
C HIS A 119 1.62 5.53 -0.14
N HIS A 120 2.78 5.82 0.43
CA HIS A 120 3.63 4.81 1.08
C HIS A 120 3.02 4.32 2.39
N LYS A 121 3.32 3.05 2.74
CA LYS A 121 3.05 2.47 4.06
C LYS A 121 4.23 1.58 4.44
N TYR A 122 5.32 2.19 4.90
CA TYR A 122 6.49 1.43 5.34
C TYR A 122 7.18 2.06 6.55
N MET A 123 7.93 1.22 7.24
CA MET A 123 8.86 1.58 8.30
C MET A 123 10.16 0.81 8.09
N VAL A 124 11.30 1.48 8.18
CA VAL A 124 12.63 0.87 8.12
C VAL A 124 13.28 0.96 9.50
N ARG A 125 13.86 -0.16 9.96
CA ARG A 125 14.60 -0.27 11.22
C ARG A 125 16.08 -0.47 10.95
N ASP A 126 16.91 0.40 11.51
CA ASP A 126 18.38 0.28 11.60
C ASP A 126 19.10 0.01 10.27
N GLU A 127 18.49 0.38 9.13
CA GLU A 127 18.97 0.02 7.78
C GLU A 127 19.11 -1.50 7.55
N ALA A 128 18.40 -2.29 8.35
CA ALA A 128 18.52 -3.74 8.39
C ALA A 128 17.22 -4.44 8.02
N ALA A 129 16.06 -3.84 8.34
CA ALA A 129 14.76 -4.45 8.14
C ALA A 129 13.71 -3.47 7.66
N VAL A 130 12.72 -3.97 6.91
CA VAL A 130 11.58 -3.19 6.42
C VAL A 130 10.28 -3.86 6.82
N TRP A 131 9.40 -3.09 7.46
CA TRP A 131 7.97 -3.34 7.52
C TRP A 131 7.29 -2.63 6.35
N THR A 132 6.54 -3.34 5.52
CA THR A 132 5.82 -2.76 4.38
C THR A 132 4.53 -3.52 4.09
N GLY A 133 3.68 -2.95 3.25
CA GLY A 133 2.45 -3.62 2.82
C GLY A 133 1.43 -2.66 2.25
N SER A 134 0.21 -3.16 2.09
CA SER A 134 -0.90 -2.38 1.57
C SER A 134 -1.69 -1.61 2.64
N ALA A 135 -1.48 -1.94 3.91
CA ALA A 135 -2.28 -1.46 5.03
C ALA A 135 -1.88 -0.03 5.44
N ASN A 136 -2.85 0.89 5.48
CA ASN A 136 -2.66 2.14 6.21
C ASN A 136 -2.56 1.83 7.71
N TRP A 137 -2.05 2.80 8.48
CA TRP A 137 -2.02 2.72 9.92
C TRP A 137 -3.33 3.27 10.46
N SER A 138 -4.42 2.56 10.17
CA SER A 138 -5.77 2.93 10.59
C SER A 138 -6.56 1.73 11.08
N VAL A 139 -7.48 1.96 12.04
CA VAL A 139 -8.32 0.87 12.55
C VAL A 139 -9.15 0.22 11.44
N TYR A 140 -9.62 0.98 10.46
CA TYR A 140 -10.34 0.44 9.30
C TYR A 140 -9.46 -0.51 8.49
N SER A 141 -8.22 -0.11 8.19
CA SER A 141 -7.27 -0.99 7.49
C SER A 141 -6.95 -2.26 8.27
N TRP A 142 -6.99 -2.21 9.59
CA TRP A 142 -6.64 -3.34 10.45
C TRP A 142 -7.83 -4.25 10.78
N THR A 143 -9.06 -3.83 10.48
CA THR A 143 -10.28 -4.58 10.86
C THR A 143 -11.23 -4.88 9.71
N ARG A 144 -11.24 -4.05 8.66
CA ARG A 144 -12.26 -4.08 7.60
C ARG A 144 -11.72 -4.18 6.19
N GLN A 145 -10.40 -4.14 6.01
CA GLN A 145 -9.80 -4.11 4.68
C GLN A 145 -8.85 -5.29 4.53
N GLU A 146 -9.01 -6.05 3.45
CA GLU A 146 -8.05 -7.06 3.08
C GLU A 146 -6.72 -6.38 2.79
N ASN A 147 -5.66 -6.83 3.44
CA ASN A 147 -4.33 -6.28 3.27
C ASN A 147 -3.29 -7.40 3.24
N VAL A 148 -2.14 -7.11 2.64
CA VAL A 148 -0.95 -7.94 2.75
C VAL A 148 0.16 -7.09 3.34
N LEU A 149 0.80 -7.62 4.38
CA LEU A 149 1.94 -7.03 5.04
C LEU A 149 3.14 -7.97 4.94
N ALA A 150 4.32 -7.38 4.96
CA ALA A 150 5.59 -8.08 4.92
C ALA A 150 6.58 -7.42 5.89
N VAL A 151 7.33 -8.25 6.60
CA VAL A 151 8.55 -7.87 7.30
C VAL A 151 9.72 -8.56 6.60
N ILE A 152 10.69 -7.76 6.14
CA ILE A 152 11.83 -8.23 5.37
C ILE A 152 13.10 -7.89 6.15
N GLU A 153 13.80 -8.92 6.63
CA GLU A 153 15.07 -8.82 7.34
C GLU A 153 16.23 -8.88 6.34
N GLN A 154 16.41 -7.80 5.57
CA GLN A 154 17.50 -7.65 4.60
C GLN A 154 17.92 -6.19 4.45
N GLY A 155 19.19 -5.90 4.76
CA GLY A 155 19.73 -4.54 4.71
C GLY A 155 19.79 -3.93 3.31
N GLU A 156 20.02 -4.75 2.28
CA GLU A 156 19.94 -4.27 0.89
C GLU A 156 18.53 -3.81 0.51
N VAL A 157 17.49 -4.51 0.96
CA VAL A 157 16.09 -4.07 0.75
C VAL A 157 15.81 -2.82 1.58
N ALA A 158 16.26 -2.78 2.83
CA ALA A 158 16.11 -1.61 3.69
C ALA A 158 16.73 -0.34 3.10
N ARG A 159 17.89 -0.47 2.44
CA ARG A 159 18.57 0.65 1.78
C ARG A 159 17.74 1.26 0.66
N GLU A 160 17.12 0.46 -0.20
CA GLU A 160 16.25 0.96 -1.28
C GLU A 160 15.08 1.81 -0.72
N TYR A 161 14.48 1.39 0.40
CA TYR A 161 13.43 2.15 1.09
C TYR A 161 13.95 3.42 1.77
N LEU A 162 15.18 3.38 2.30
CA LEU A 162 15.84 4.53 2.91
C LEU A 162 16.21 5.59 1.88
N GLU A 163 16.76 5.20 0.73
CA GLU A 163 17.09 6.12 -0.36
C GLU A 163 15.84 6.86 -0.84
N ASN A 164 14.71 6.16 -1.01
CA ASN A 164 13.43 6.79 -1.27
C ASN A 164 13.00 7.74 -0.14
N PHE A 165 13.14 7.31 1.12
CA PHE A 165 12.76 8.11 2.28
C PHE A 165 13.56 9.41 2.38
N GLU A 166 14.88 9.37 2.20
CA GLU A 166 15.72 10.57 2.32
C GLU A 166 15.32 11.63 1.28
N VAL A 167 15.01 11.23 0.05
CA VAL A 167 14.54 12.20 -0.96
C VAL A 167 13.20 12.81 -0.57
N LEU A 168 12.25 12.02 -0.07
CA LEU A 168 10.99 12.54 0.47
C LEU A 168 11.24 13.48 1.67
N TRP A 169 12.14 13.08 2.55
CA TRP A 169 12.49 13.81 3.77
C TRP A 169 13.22 15.11 3.49
N GLU A 170 14.00 15.21 2.43
CA GLU A 170 14.69 16.43 2.04
C GLU A 170 13.76 17.35 1.25
N THR A 171 13.10 16.81 0.23
CA THR A 171 12.37 17.61 -0.78
C THR A 171 10.91 17.87 -0.44
N GLY A 172 10.26 16.98 0.32
CA GLY A 172 8.81 17.01 0.52
C GLY A 172 8.01 16.73 -0.74
N LYS A 173 8.62 16.09 -1.75
CA LYS A 173 8.07 15.92 -3.11
C LYS A 173 8.13 14.46 -3.54
N VAL A 174 6.97 13.90 -3.90
CA VAL A 174 6.85 12.49 -4.32
C VAL A 174 7.48 12.27 -5.69
N GLU A 175 7.30 13.21 -6.61
CA GLU A 175 7.78 13.12 -7.99
C GLU A 175 9.30 13.00 -8.12
N LEU A 176 10.03 13.48 -7.11
CA LEU A 176 11.50 13.42 -7.05
C LEU A 176 12.02 12.14 -6.40
N SER A 177 11.19 11.39 -5.69
CA SER A 177 11.56 10.17 -4.97
C SER A 177 11.41 8.92 -5.83
N GLY A 178 12.06 7.82 -5.43
CA GLY A 178 11.77 6.51 -5.99
C GLY A 178 12.35 6.20 -7.38
N HIS A 179 13.49 6.83 -7.72
CA HIS A 179 14.20 6.64 -9.00
C HIS A 179 15.41 5.70 -8.90
N GLY A 180 15.56 4.98 -7.78
CA GLY A 180 16.57 3.93 -7.63
C GLY A 180 16.23 2.71 -8.49
N ASP A 181 17.22 2.17 -9.18
CA ASP A 181 17.01 1.02 -10.07
C ASP A 181 16.50 -0.21 -9.29
N PRO A 182 15.42 -0.87 -9.75
CA PRO A 182 14.78 -1.98 -9.03
C PRO A 182 15.58 -3.29 -9.15
N ASN A 183 16.75 -3.30 -8.52
CA ASN A 183 17.73 -4.37 -8.59
C ASN A 183 17.22 -5.66 -7.92
N PRO A 184 17.50 -6.85 -8.48
CA PRO A 184 17.21 -8.11 -7.80
C PRO A 184 18.10 -8.28 -6.57
N ILE A 185 17.47 -8.39 -5.41
CA ILE A 185 18.12 -8.64 -4.13
C ILE A 185 17.80 -10.07 -3.68
N ARG A 186 18.82 -10.82 -3.24
CA ARG A 186 18.64 -12.16 -2.70
C ARG A 186 18.19 -12.05 -1.24
N VAL A 187 17.07 -12.67 -0.90
CA VAL A 187 16.54 -12.69 0.48
C VAL A 187 16.17 -14.12 0.83
N GLY A 188 17.06 -14.82 1.54
CA GLY A 188 16.91 -16.25 1.80
C GLY A 188 16.74 -17.01 0.50
N ASP A 189 15.61 -17.70 0.33
CA ASP A 189 15.26 -18.44 -0.88
C ASP A 189 14.46 -17.65 -1.93
N ALA A 190 14.13 -16.39 -1.67
CA ALA A 190 13.46 -15.50 -2.61
C ALA A 190 14.41 -14.52 -3.34
N THR A 191 13.92 -13.93 -4.43
CA THR A 191 14.51 -12.75 -5.06
C THR A 191 13.50 -11.62 -4.97
N VAL A 192 13.88 -10.55 -4.27
CA VAL A 192 13.06 -9.35 -4.05
C VAL A 192 13.51 -8.25 -4.99
N ARG A 193 12.57 -7.39 -5.43
CA ARG A 193 12.86 -6.11 -6.08
C ARG A 193 11.96 -5.07 -5.46
N VAL A 194 12.51 -3.92 -5.11
CA VAL A 194 11.74 -2.78 -4.60
C VAL A 194 11.40 -1.90 -5.80
N TRP A 195 10.14 -1.46 -5.88
CA TRP A 195 9.67 -0.60 -6.95
C TRP A 195 8.95 0.59 -6.33
N PHE A 196 9.38 1.79 -6.67
CA PHE A 196 8.71 3.02 -6.31
C PHE A 196 8.06 3.67 -7.53
N THR A 197 6.90 4.29 -7.30
CA THR A 197 6.13 5.03 -8.30
C THR A 197 5.97 6.47 -7.81
N PRO A 198 6.01 7.47 -8.72
CA PRO A 198 5.88 7.35 -10.17
C PRO A 198 7.14 6.89 -10.92
N GLY A 199 8.34 6.98 -10.34
CA GLY A 199 9.64 6.75 -11.00
C GLY A 199 9.70 5.53 -11.94
N HIS A 200 9.24 4.36 -11.48
CA HIS A 200 9.26 3.12 -12.28
C HIS A 200 7.87 2.57 -12.65
N GLY A 201 6.83 3.41 -12.67
CA GLY A 201 5.45 2.96 -12.90
C GLY A 201 5.23 2.20 -14.22
N GLU A 202 5.76 2.72 -15.33
CA GLU A 202 5.64 2.07 -16.64
C GLU A 202 6.43 0.77 -16.72
N ALA A 203 7.68 0.78 -16.24
CA ALA A 203 8.55 -0.41 -16.22
C ALA A 203 7.96 -1.52 -15.33
N LEU A 204 7.36 -1.15 -14.19
CA LEU A 204 6.64 -2.08 -13.32
C LEU A 204 5.44 -2.71 -14.03
N ALA A 205 4.62 -1.89 -14.70
CA ALA A 205 3.46 -2.38 -15.45
C ALA A 205 3.87 -3.38 -16.56
N GLN A 206 4.93 -3.07 -17.31
CA GLN A 206 5.47 -3.97 -18.34
C GLN A 206 6.05 -5.25 -17.75
N ARG A 207 6.73 -5.16 -16.60
CA ARG A 207 7.24 -6.34 -15.90
C ARG A 207 6.12 -7.27 -15.45
N ILE A 208 5.06 -6.72 -14.84
CA ILE A 208 3.90 -7.51 -14.42
C ILE A 208 3.24 -8.17 -15.65
N SER A 209 3.00 -7.39 -16.71
CA SER A 209 2.49 -7.89 -18.00
C SER A 209 3.32 -9.07 -18.53
N SER A 210 4.65 -8.93 -18.59
CA SER A 210 5.56 -10.01 -19.03
C SER A 210 5.48 -11.26 -18.14
N LYS A 211 5.35 -11.09 -16.82
CA LYS A 211 5.19 -12.21 -15.88
C LYS A 211 3.86 -12.92 -16.05
N LEU A 212 2.77 -12.19 -16.29
CA LEU A 212 1.47 -12.78 -16.61
C LEU A 212 1.53 -13.59 -17.91
N GLY A 213 2.07 -13.03 -19.00
CA GLY A 213 2.16 -13.73 -20.30
C GLY A 213 3.12 -14.94 -20.31
N SER A 214 4.10 -14.98 -19.39
CA SER A 214 5.00 -16.12 -19.23
C SER A 214 4.50 -17.18 -18.24
N ALA A 215 3.38 -16.96 -17.56
CA ALA A 215 2.78 -17.96 -16.69
C ALA A 215 2.33 -19.20 -17.49
N ARG A 216 2.47 -20.38 -16.88
CA ARG A 216 2.15 -21.67 -17.51
C ARG A 216 1.21 -22.56 -16.69
N GLN A 217 1.00 -22.21 -15.43
CA GLN A 217 0.23 -23.05 -14.50
C GLN A 217 -0.89 -22.26 -13.84
N ARG A 218 -0.55 -21.15 -13.19
CA ARG A 218 -1.50 -20.39 -12.37
C ARG A 218 -1.21 -18.90 -12.36
N ILE A 219 -2.28 -18.11 -12.34
CA ILE A 219 -2.27 -16.67 -12.02
C ILE A 219 -3.31 -16.42 -10.92
N ARG A 220 -2.94 -15.65 -9.89
CA ARG A 220 -3.85 -15.19 -8.82
C ARG A 220 -3.71 -13.71 -8.64
N ILE A 221 -4.81 -12.98 -8.81
CA ILE A 221 -4.84 -11.53 -8.73
C ILE A 221 -5.73 -11.11 -7.57
N ALA A 222 -5.19 -10.28 -6.70
CA ALA A 222 -5.92 -9.57 -5.67
C ALA A 222 -5.53 -8.10 -5.80
N SER A 223 -6.42 -7.26 -6.31
CA SER A 223 -6.16 -5.82 -6.47
C SER A 223 -7.47 -5.07 -6.29
N PRO A 224 -7.50 -3.90 -5.62
CA PRO A 224 -8.75 -3.15 -5.46
C PRO A 224 -9.38 -2.81 -6.81
N VAL A 225 -8.54 -2.42 -7.78
CA VAL A 225 -8.92 -2.14 -9.17
C VAL A 225 -7.84 -2.60 -10.15
N LEU A 226 -8.20 -2.80 -11.43
CA LEU A 226 -7.28 -3.12 -12.52
C LEU A 226 -7.33 -2.03 -13.59
N THR A 227 -6.32 -1.15 -13.63
CA THR A 227 -6.35 0.07 -14.46
C THR A 227 -5.20 0.21 -15.46
N SER A 228 -4.18 -0.64 -15.34
CA SER A 228 -2.99 -0.61 -16.20
C SER A 228 -3.27 -1.23 -17.57
N GLY A 229 -3.07 -0.47 -18.63
CA GLY A 229 -3.30 -0.90 -20.02
C GLY A 229 -2.53 -2.18 -20.40
N PRO A 230 -1.20 -2.25 -20.17
CA PRO A 230 -0.41 -3.45 -20.45
C PRO A 230 -0.91 -4.71 -19.72
N ILE A 231 -1.26 -4.56 -18.44
CA ILE A 231 -1.78 -5.66 -17.61
C ILE A 231 -3.15 -6.12 -18.14
N LEU A 232 -4.06 -5.18 -18.42
CA LEU A 232 -5.39 -5.48 -18.97
C LEU A 232 -5.31 -6.16 -20.34
N GLY A 233 -4.44 -5.66 -21.23
CA GLY A 233 -4.24 -6.26 -22.55
C GLY A 233 -3.76 -7.70 -22.44
N THR A 234 -2.78 -7.96 -21.56
CA THR A 234 -2.27 -9.32 -21.33
C THR A 234 -3.34 -10.24 -20.75
N LEU A 235 -4.08 -9.80 -19.73
CA LEU A 235 -5.13 -10.61 -19.12
C LEU A 235 -6.27 -10.90 -20.10
N ALA A 236 -6.64 -9.93 -20.93
CA ALA A 236 -7.67 -10.11 -21.95
C ALA A 236 -7.25 -11.11 -23.03
N GLU A 237 -5.96 -11.15 -23.40
CA GLU A 237 -5.40 -12.18 -24.28
C GLU A 237 -5.46 -13.57 -23.61
N LEU A 238 -5.01 -13.67 -22.36
CA LEU A 238 -5.00 -14.92 -21.59
C LEU A 238 -6.39 -15.47 -21.29
N ALA A 239 -7.42 -14.61 -21.23
CA ALA A 239 -8.81 -15.00 -20.98
C ALA A 239 -9.38 -16.03 -21.99
N GLY A 240 -8.74 -16.22 -23.15
CA GLY A 240 -9.13 -17.24 -24.14
C GLY A 240 -8.38 -18.57 -24.04
N ILE A 241 -7.46 -18.74 -23.08
CA ILE A 241 -6.58 -19.92 -22.99
C ILE A 241 -7.10 -20.86 -21.90
N ASN A 242 -7.56 -22.06 -22.29
CA ASN A 242 -8.21 -23.02 -21.39
C ASN A 242 -7.26 -23.75 -20.41
N ASP A 243 -5.95 -23.78 -20.69
CA ASP A 243 -4.98 -24.58 -19.93
C ASP A 243 -4.29 -23.82 -18.77
N LEU A 244 -4.65 -22.55 -18.54
CA LEU A 244 -4.07 -21.71 -17.49
C LEU A 244 -5.09 -21.42 -16.38
N ASP A 245 -4.77 -21.80 -15.14
CA ASP A 245 -5.63 -21.55 -13.97
C ASP A 245 -5.50 -20.08 -13.53
N ILE A 246 -6.38 -19.22 -14.03
CA ILE A 246 -6.43 -17.79 -13.69
C ILE A 246 -7.63 -17.53 -12.80
N ALA A 247 -7.45 -16.82 -11.69
CA ALA A 247 -8.55 -16.35 -10.85
C ALA A 247 -8.16 -15.04 -10.16
N GLY A 248 -9.15 -14.27 -9.74
CA GLY A 248 -8.87 -13.06 -8.98
C GLY A 248 -10.02 -12.51 -8.15
N VAL A 249 -9.72 -11.43 -7.47
CA VAL A 249 -10.67 -10.63 -6.69
C VAL A 249 -10.37 -9.15 -6.90
N VAL A 250 -11.44 -8.39 -7.12
CA VAL A 250 -11.44 -6.93 -7.17
C VAL A 250 -12.44 -6.36 -6.18
N ASP A 251 -12.30 -5.08 -5.84
CA ASP A 251 -13.35 -4.36 -5.14
C ASP A 251 -14.38 -3.89 -6.17
N GLU A 252 -15.59 -4.43 -6.11
CA GLU A 252 -16.58 -4.23 -7.17
C GLU A 252 -17.08 -2.78 -7.21
N PRO A 253 -17.51 -2.16 -6.10
CA PRO A 253 -17.87 -0.74 -6.10
C PRO A 253 -16.73 0.18 -6.58
N GLN A 254 -15.48 -0.09 -6.22
CA GLN A 254 -14.37 0.70 -6.77
C GLN A 254 -14.17 0.48 -8.27
N THR A 255 -14.35 -0.76 -8.74
CA THR A 255 -14.25 -1.10 -10.16
C THR A 255 -15.35 -0.42 -10.98
N ASP A 256 -16.57 -0.31 -10.45
CA ASP A 256 -17.67 0.43 -11.09
C ASP A 256 -17.31 1.91 -11.28
N ARG A 257 -16.69 2.54 -10.26
CA ARG A 257 -16.21 3.93 -10.36
C ARG A 257 -15.13 4.10 -11.42
N VAL A 258 -14.28 3.09 -11.63
CA VAL A 258 -13.31 3.08 -12.74
C VAL A 258 -14.02 3.07 -14.10
N TYR A 259 -15.07 2.26 -14.28
CA TYR A 259 -15.87 2.27 -15.50
C TYR A 259 -16.53 3.64 -15.75
N GLU A 260 -17.14 4.23 -14.72
CA GLU A 260 -17.77 5.56 -14.79
C GLU A 260 -16.75 6.64 -15.19
N GLN A 261 -15.57 6.63 -14.57
CA GLN A 261 -14.48 7.58 -14.88
C GLN A 261 -13.94 7.38 -16.30
N TRP A 262 -13.77 6.13 -16.75
CA TRP A 262 -13.27 5.86 -18.09
C TRP A 262 -14.27 6.20 -19.18
N ALA A 263 -15.58 6.13 -18.90
CA ALA A 263 -16.60 6.47 -19.88
C ALA A 263 -16.51 7.93 -20.37
N THR A 264 -15.95 8.82 -19.55
CA THR A 264 -15.86 10.27 -19.79
C THR A 264 -14.43 10.77 -20.04
N THR A 265 -13.42 9.89 -20.01
CA THR A 265 -12.00 10.27 -20.17
C THR A 265 -11.36 9.58 -21.38
N GLY A 266 -10.12 9.98 -21.72
CA GLY A 266 -9.32 9.32 -22.77
C GLY A 266 -8.99 7.84 -22.49
N SER A 267 -9.33 7.31 -21.31
CA SER A 267 -9.15 5.91 -20.94
C SER A 267 -10.31 4.99 -21.37
N LYS A 268 -11.34 5.50 -22.06
CA LYS A 268 -12.50 4.73 -22.54
C LYS A 268 -12.14 3.44 -23.28
N TRP A 269 -11.02 3.42 -24.00
CA TRP A 269 -10.55 2.23 -24.74
C TRP A 269 -10.21 1.03 -23.83
N LYS A 270 -9.98 1.24 -22.53
CA LYS A 270 -9.69 0.18 -21.55
C LYS A 270 -10.93 -0.59 -21.09
N ILE A 271 -12.12 0.01 -21.21
CA ILE A 271 -13.41 -0.58 -20.83
C ILE A 271 -13.59 -1.99 -21.43
N PRO A 272 -13.51 -2.19 -22.77
CA PRO A 272 -13.70 -3.52 -23.35
C PRO A 272 -12.66 -4.55 -22.88
N LEU A 273 -11.44 -4.12 -22.53
CA LEU A 273 -10.42 -5.03 -22.00
C LEU A 273 -10.77 -5.51 -20.60
N LEU A 274 -11.12 -4.59 -19.70
CA LEU A 274 -11.52 -4.93 -18.34
C LEU A 274 -12.80 -5.78 -18.32
N THR A 275 -13.78 -5.45 -19.17
CA THR A 275 -15.03 -6.23 -19.30
C THR A 275 -14.73 -7.66 -19.72
N ARG A 276 -13.88 -7.86 -20.74
CA ARG A 276 -13.47 -9.21 -21.16
C ARG A 276 -12.79 -9.98 -20.02
N VAL A 277 -11.91 -9.33 -19.25
CA VAL A 277 -11.24 -9.96 -18.10
C VAL A 277 -12.26 -10.40 -17.05
N ILE A 278 -13.15 -9.51 -16.62
CA ILE A 278 -14.11 -9.79 -15.54
C ILE A 278 -15.18 -10.81 -15.98
N GLU A 279 -15.64 -10.78 -17.23
CA GLU A 279 -16.70 -11.66 -17.72
C GLU A 279 -16.21 -13.06 -18.10
N THR A 280 -14.93 -13.21 -18.46
CA THR A 280 -14.41 -14.50 -18.96
C THR A 280 -13.60 -15.26 -17.90
N LEU A 281 -12.89 -14.54 -17.04
CA LEU A 281 -12.06 -15.14 -15.99
C LEU A 281 -12.84 -15.19 -14.67
N PRO A 282 -12.58 -16.17 -13.79
CA PRO A 282 -13.25 -16.31 -12.50
C PRO A 282 -12.76 -15.24 -11.51
N PHE A 283 -13.21 -14.01 -11.71
CA PHE A 283 -13.05 -12.89 -10.79
C PHE A 283 -14.23 -12.82 -9.83
N ASN A 284 -13.94 -12.59 -8.55
CA ASN A 284 -14.95 -12.28 -7.55
C ASN A 284 -14.92 -10.78 -7.21
N GLY A 285 -16.10 -10.20 -7.00
CA GLY A 285 -16.24 -8.83 -6.52
C GLY A 285 -16.41 -8.79 -5.01
N LYS A 286 -15.50 -8.14 -4.29
CA LYS A 286 -15.76 -7.75 -2.90
C LYS A 286 -16.86 -6.68 -2.92
N ARG A 287 -17.92 -6.94 -2.15
CA ARG A 287 -19.06 -6.05 -1.97
C ARG A 287 -18.79 -5.07 -0.82
N SER A 288 -17.90 -4.11 -1.05
CA SER A 288 -17.63 -3.02 -0.11
C SER A 288 -18.79 -2.01 -0.06
N VAL A 289 -18.80 -1.13 0.93
CA VAL A 289 -19.72 0.02 0.99
C VAL A 289 -19.24 1.07 -0.02
N PRO A 290 -20.07 1.49 -1.00
CA PRO A 290 -19.66 2.49 -1.99
C PRO A 290 -19.13 3.78 -1.35
N TRP A 291 -18.07 4.34 -1.92
CA TRP A 291 -17.48 5.58 -1.42
C TRP A 291 -18.49 6.74 -1.42
N GLY A 292 -18.50 7.52 -0.34
CA GLY A 292 -19.44 8.62 -0.15
C GLY A 292 -20.83 8.19 0.34
N THR A 293 -21.05 6.89 0.56
CA THR A 293 -22.27 6.37 1.19
C THR A 293 -21.96 5.85 2.58
N GLY A 294 -22.74 6.26 3.59
CA GLY A 294 -22.52 5.86 4.98
C GLY A 294 -21.18 6.33 5.57
N ALA A 295 -20.81 5.75 6.72
CA ALA A 295 -19.58 6.07 7.45
C ALA A 295 -18.51 4.98 7.39
N VAL A 296 -18.83 3.81 6.82
CA VAL A 296 -17.96 2.63 6.81
C VAL A 296 -16.95 2.73 5.68
N ARG A 297 -15.70 2.35 5.97
CA ARG A 297 -14.62 2.23 4.99
C ARG A 297 -14.08 0.80 5.02
N ASP A 298 -14.54 -0.03 4.11
CA ASP A 298 -14.21 -1.47 4.03
C ASP A 298 -13.71 -1.89 2.65
N PHE A 299 -13.24 -0.95 1.83
CA PHE A 299 -12.68 -1.28 0.52
C PHE A 299 -11.48 -2.21 0.61
N MET A 300 -11.35 -3.09 -0.37
CA MET A 300 -10.16 -3.94 -0.50
C MET A 300 -8.90 -3.10 -0.63
N HIS A 301 -7.83 -3.48 0.06
CA HIS A 301 -6.53 -2.86 -0.09
C HIS A 301 -5.44 -3.84 -0.55
N ALA A 302 -5.64 -5.15 -0.53
CA ALA A 302 -4.60 -6.10 -0.90
C ALA A 302 -4.15 -5.90 -2.36
N LYS A 303 -2.84 -5.92 -2.60
CA LYS A 303 -2.24 -5.91 -3.94
C LYS A 303 -1.30 -7.11 -4.06
N VAL A 304 -1.73 -8.13 -4.80
CA VAL A 304 -0.98 -9.36 -5.09
C VAL A 304 -1.28 -9.75 -6.53
N THR A 305 -0.25 -10.04 -7.32
CA THR A 305 -0.36 -10.45 -8.72
C THR A 305 0.72 -11.45 -9.07
#